data_AF-A0AAD1RQ26-F1
#
_entry.id   AF-A0AAD1RQ26-F1
#
_cell.length_a   1.000
_cell.length_b   1.000
_cell.length_c   1.000
_cell.angle_alpha   90.00
_cell.angle_beta   90.00
_cell.angle_gamma   90.00
#
_symmetry.space_group_name_H-M   'P 1'
#
loop_
_entity.id
_entity.type
_entity.pdbx_description
1 polymer ?
#
loop_
_entity_poly.entity_id
_entity_poly.type
_entity_poly.pdbx_seq_one_letter_code
_entity_poly.pdbx_strand_id
1 'polypeptide(L)'
;MKAPLLLLLIAGVSGVYCSHSLQYYYTGVSAPGHGLPVFSIVGYVDGRQIMNSNSDTGRAVPVAPWMNREGQEYWESETNNLKATEPVFKNNVRTAMQRFNQTGDIEFGKQTLRHITKVPEYYDRFP
;
A
#
# COMPACT_ATOMS: atom_id res chain seq x y z
N MET A 1 -7.50 66.89 -11.43
CA MET A 1 -7.53 65.59 -12.12
C MET A 1 -7.63 64.51 -11.04
N LYS A 2 -8.75 63.79 -10.95
CA LYS A 2 -8.99 62.75 -9.92
C LYS A 2 -8.86 61.39 -10.63
N ALA A 3 -7.85 60.60 -10.27
CA ALA A 3 -7.68 59.24 -10.80
C ALA A 3 -8.68 58.29 -10.10
N PRO A 4 -9.35 57.36 -10.81
CA PRO A 4 -10.23 56.39 -10.18
C PRO A 4 -9.39 55.23 -9.60
N LEU A 5 -9.72 54.82 -8.39
CA LEU A 5 -9.15 53.65 -7.71
C LEU A 5 -9.69 52.38 -8.41
N LEU A 6 -8.81 51.57 -9.00
CA LEU A 6 -9.18 50.28 -9.58
C LEU A 6 -9.20 49.23 -8.47
N LEU A 7 -10.39 48.77 -8.06
CA LEU A 7 -10.56 47.69 -7.08
C LEU A 7 -10.36 46.34 -7.77
N LEU A 8 -9.21 45.70 -7.56
CA LEU A 8 -8.94 44.33 -7.99
C LEU A 8 -9.59 43.35 -7.00
N LEU A 9 -10.79 42.85 -7.33
CA LEU A 9 -11.39 41.70 -6.66
C LEU A 9 -10.68 40.43 -7.16
N ILE A 10 -9.68 39.96 -6.41
CA ILE A 10 -9.12 38.62 -6.62
C ILE A 10 -10.08 37.63 -5.98
N ALA A 11 -11.04 37.13 -6.76
CA ALA A 11 -11.80 35.95 -6.37
C ALA A 11 -10.82 34.76 -6.39
N GLY A 12 -10.39 34.33 -5.20
CA GLY A 12 -9.65 33.08 -5.05
C GLY A 12 -10.55 31.92 -5.44
N VAL A 13 -10.36 31.35 -6.63
CA VAL A 13 -10.96 30.06 -6.99
C VAL A 13 -10.22 29.01 -6.17
N SER A 14 -10.79 28.58 -5.04
CA SER A 14 -10.34 27.35 -4.40
C SER A 14 -10.82 26.18 -5.25
N GLY A 15 -10.05 25.80 -6.26
CA GLY A 15 -10.23 24.52 -6.94
C GLY A 15 -9.88 23.40 -5.98
N VAL A 16 -10.87 22.61 -5.55
CA VAL A 16 -10.58 21.31 -4.93
C VAL A 16 -10.10 20.40 -6.06
N TYR A 17 -8.79 20.21 -6.18
CA TYR A 17 -8.24 19.16 -7.03
C TYR A 17 -8.57 17.82 -6.38
N CYS A 18 -9.63 17.16 -6.84
CA CYS A 18 -9.93 15.78 -6.44
C CYS A 18 -9.04 14.86 -7.27
N SER A 19 -8.01 14.28 -6.65
CA SER A 19 -7.13 13.29 -7.28
C SER A 19 -7.28 11.97 -6.55
N HIS A 20 -7.61 10.92 -7.30
CA HIS A 20 -7.70 9.56 -6.77
C HIS A 20 -6.30 8.93 -6.68
N SER A 21 -6.08 8.09 -5.68
CA SER A 21 -4.80 7.41 -5.44
C SER A 21 -4.98 5.95 -5.07
N LEU A 22 -4.22 5.08 -5.74
CA LEU A 22 -4.09 3.66 -5.39
C LEU A 22 -2.69 3.40 -4.79
N GLN A 23 -2.67 2.75 -3.64
CA GLN A 23 -1.46 2.53 -2.85
C GLN A 23 -1.40 1.09 -2.35
N TYR A 24 -0.28 0.43 -2.56
CA TYR A 24 0.00 -0.89 -1.99
C TYR A 24 1.12 -0.81 -0.98
N TYR A 25 0.88 -1.35 0.22
CA TYR A 25 1.85 -1.45 1.31
C TYR A 25 2.31 -2.88 1.45
N TYR A 26 3.57 -3.12 1.14
CA TYR A 26 4.23 -4.40 1.30
C TYR A 26 5.00 -4.41 2.60
N THR A 27 4.76 -5.39 3.45
CA THR A 27 5.46 -5.55 4.73
C THR A 27 6.12 -6.91 4.76
N GLY A 28 7.43 -6.95 4.95
CA GLY A 28 8.18 -8.19 5.24
C GLY A 28 8.90 -8.09 6.57
N VAL A 29 8.84 -9.16 7.38
CA VAL A 29 9.52 -9.25 8.68
C VAL A 29 10.44 -10.47 8.73
N SER A 30 11.47 -10.42 9.59
CA SER A 30 12.49 -11.46 9.69
C SER A 30 12.01 -12.74 10.37
N ALA A 31 11.04 -12.63 11.28
CA ALA A 31 10.42 -13.75 11.97
C ALA A 31 8.94 -13.42 12.27
N PRO A 32 8.05 -14.43 12.29
CA PRO A 32 6.69 -14.24 12.77
C PRO A 32 6.71 -13.75 14.23
N GLY A 33 5.91 -12.74 14.57
CA GLY A 33 5.87 -12.23 15.94
C GLY A 33 4.91 -11.05 16.13
N HIS A 34 4.32 -10.94 17.32
CA HIS A 34 3.29 -9.93 17.67
C HIS A 34 2.05 -9.94 16.76
N GLY A 35 1.63 -11.11 16.27
CA GLY A 35 0.46 -11.23 15.42
C GLY A 35 0.64 -10.71 13.99
N LEU A 36 1.88 -10.42 13.58
CA LEU A 36 2.18 -10.06 12.19
C LEU A 36 2.66 -11.27 11.39
N PRO A 37 2.13 -11.45 10.16
CA PRO A 37 2.61 -12.46 9.22
C PRO A 37 4.04 -12.13 8.77
N VAL A 38 4.77 -13.13 8.28
CA VAL A 38 6.13 -12.93 7.73
C VAL A 38 6.11 -11.99 6.52
N PHE A 39 5.01 -12.00 5.77
CA PHE A 39 4.78 -11.10 4.66
C PHE A 39 3.30 -10.72 4.54
N SER A 40 3.02 -9.47 4.18
CA SER A 40 1.67 -9.00 3.87
C SER A 40 1.65 -7.89 2.82
N ILE A 41 0.56 -7.83 2.07
CA ILE A 41 0.24 -6.78 1.11
C ILE A 41 -1.13 -6.19 1.49
N VAL A 42 -1.19 -4.86 1.62
CA VAL A 42 -2.44 -4.14 1.88
C VAL A 42 -2.65 -3.09 0.80
N GLY A 43 -3.79 -3.13 0.13
CA GLY A 43 -4.16 -2.16 -0.91
C GLY A 43 -5.12 -1.10 -0.37
N TYR A 44 -4.93 0.15 -0.79
CA TYR A 44 -5.77 1.29 -0.45
C TYR A 44 -6.16 2.09 -1.69
N VAL A 45 -7.42 2.51 -1.78
CA VAL A 45 -7.90 3.55 -2.70
C VAL A 45 -8.32 4.74 -1.86
N ASP A 46 -7.71 5.90 -2.09
CA ASP A 46 -8.00 7.15 -1.37
C ASP A 46 -7.95 7.02 0.16
N GLY A 47 -6.95 6.27 0.64
CA GLY A 47 -6.77 6.00 2.06
C GLY A 47 -7.76 5.01 2.67
N ARG A 48 -8.67 4.42 1.86
CA ARG A 48 -9.59 3.38 2.29
C ARG A 48 -9.03 2.01 1.90
N GLN A 49 -8.92 1.09 2.86
CA GLN A 49 -8.40 -0.24 2.60
C GLN A 49 -9.37 -1.03 1.71
N ILE A 50 -8.86 -1.62 0.64
CA ILE A 50 -9.65 -2.36 -0.36
C ILE A 50 -9.39 -3.86 -0.32
N MET A 51 -8.16 -4.27 0.01
CA MET A 51 -7.77 -5.66 0.06
C MET A 51 -6.75 -5.92 1.17
N ASN A 52 -6.67 -7.19 1.58
CA ASN A 52 -5.62 -7.69 2.46
C ASN A 52 -5.13 -9.04 1.91
N SER A 53 -3.83 -9.26 1.98
CA SER A 53 -3.21 -10.53 1.64
C SER A 53 -2.03 -10.75 2.58
N ASN A 54 -1.84 -11.96 3.09
CA ASN A 54 -0.71 -12.29 3.95
C ASN A 54 -0.23 -13.73 3.79
N SER A 55 0.98 -13.98 4.28
CA SER A 55 1.63 -15.30 4.22
C SER A 55 0.91 -16.37 5.06
N ASP A 56 0.12 -15.97 6.06
CA ASP A 56 -0.52 -16.93 6.97
C ASP A 56 -1.74 -17.58 6.31
N THR A 57 -2.56 -16.79 5.60
CA THR A 57 -3.70 -17.30 4.84
C THR A 57 -3.31 -17.70 3.42
N GLY A 58 -2.24 -17.12 2.87
CA GLY A 58 -1.77 -17.36 1.51
C GLY A 58 -2.77 -16.94 0.44
N ARG A 59 -3.69 -16.02 0.75
CA ARG A 59 -4.78 -15.58 -0.13
C ARG A 59 -4.99 -14.07 -0.04
N ALA A 60 -5.26 -13.46 -1.19
CA ALA A 60 -5.77 -12.10 -1.26
C ALA A 60 -7.29 -12.10 -1.08
N VAL A 61 -7.80 -11.21 -0.23
CA VAL A 61 -9.23 -11.11 0.08
C VAL A 61 -9.73 -9.67 0.00
N PRO A 62 -10.99 -9.46 -0.39
CA PRO A 62 -11.65 -8.15 -0.32
C PRO A 62 -11.79 -7.69 1.12
N VAL A 63 -11.61 -6.40 1.34
CA VAL A 63 -11.89 -5.72 2.62
C VAL A 63 -13.00 -4.70 2.47
N ALA A 64 -12.98 -3.91 1.39
CA ALA A 64 -14.05 -2.97 1.11
C ALA A 64 -15.28 -3.71 0.54
N PRO A 65 -16.52 -3.36 0.94
CA PRO A 65 -17.72 -4.05 0.45
C PRO A 65 -17.86 -4.07 -1.08
N TRP A 66 -17.41 -3.00 -1.74
CA TRP A 66 -17.47 -2.88 -3.20
C TRP A 66 -16.44 -3.76 -3.92
N MET A 67 -15.40 -4.27 -3.23
CA MET A 67 -14.46 -5.23 -3.80
C MET A 67 -15.07 -6.64 -3.92
N ASN A 68 -16.18 -6.94 -3.24
CA ASN A 68 -16.89 -8.22 -3.38
C ASN A 68 -17.51 -8.43 -4.78
N ARG A 69 -17.61 -7.37 -5.58
CA ARG A 69 -18.10 -7.47 -6.97
C ARG A 69 -17.07 -8.09 -7.91
N GLU A 70 -15.79 -8.07 -7.52
CA GLU A 70 -14.71 -8.61 -8.33
C GLU A 70 -14.77 -10.13 -8.35
N GLY A 71 -14.54 -10.73 -9.52
CA GLY A 71 -14.68 -12.17 -9.74
C GLY A 71 -13.53 -13.00 -9.14
N GLN A 72 -13.72 -14.32 -9.10
CA GLN A 72 -12.72 -15.26 -8.60
C GLN A 72 -11.37 -15.13 -9.32
N GLU A 73 -11.37 -14.94 -10.64
CA GLU A 73 -10.15 -14.78 -11.45
C GLU A 73 -9.29 -13.59 -10.98
N TYR A 74 -9.92 -12.48 -10.60
CA TYR A 74 -9.22 -11.32 -10.05
C TYR A 74 -8.50 -11.66 -8.74
N TRP A 75 -9.21 -12.30 -7.81
CA TRP A 75 -8.64 -12.68 -6.51
C TRP A 75 -7.59 -13.77 -6.60
N GLU A 76 -7.71 -14.68 -7.58
CA GLU A 76 -6.68 -15.67 -7.88
C GLU A 76 -5.41 -15.00 -8.43
N SER A 77 -5.55 -14.00 -9.31
CA SER A 77 -4.42 -13.20 -9.81
C SER A 77 -3.71 -12.46 -8.66
N GLU A 78 -4.45 -11.76 -7.80
CA GLU A 78 -3.87 -11.07 -6.62
C GLU A 78 -3.20 -12.05 -5.65
N THR A 79 -3.78 -13.25 -5.48
CA THR A 79 -3.18 -14.31 -4.67
C THR A 79 -1.87 -14.84 -5.28
N ASN A 80 -1.81 -14.99 -6.60
CA ASN A 80 -0.59 -15.40 -7.29
C ASN A 80 0.49 -14.32 -7.21
N ASN A 81 0.11 -13.04 -7.26
CA ASN A 81 1.03 -11.92 -7.07
C ASN A 81 1.65 -11.92 -5.65
N LEU A 82 0.86 -12.20 -4.61
CA LEU A 82 1.38 -12.40 -3.24
C LEU A 82 2.45 -13.48 -3.22
N LYS A 83 2.14 -14.67 -3.76
CA LYS A 83 3.05 -15.83 -3.76
C LYS A 83 4.35 -15.55 -4.51
N ALA A 84 4.28 -14.81 -5.62
CA ALA A 84 5.45 -14.41 -6.39
C ALA A 84 6.33 -13.39 -5.65
N THR A 85 5.72 -12.48 -4.89
CA THR A 85 6.40 -11.36 -4.20
C THR A 85 7.00 -11.76 -2.85
N GLU A 86 6.35 -12.66 -2.12
CA GLU A 86 6.80 -13.12 -0.79
C GLU A 86 8.27 -13.58 -0.73
N PRO A 87 8.78 -14.48 -1.61
CA PRO A 87 10.16 -14.93 -1.54
C PRO A 87 11.17 -13.80 -1.80
N VAL A 88 10.82 -12.83 -2.65
CA VAL A 88 11.65 -11.65 -2.94
C VAL A 88 11.81 -10.80 -1.68
N PHE A 89 10.72 -10.53 -0.96
CA PHE A 89 10.77 -9.76 0.29
C PHE A 89 11.50 -10.51 1.40
N LYS A 90 11.29 -11.82 1.55
CA LYS A 90 12.06 -12.64 2.50
C LYS A 90 13.57 -12.55 2.22
N ASN A 91 13.97 -12.61 0.95
CA ASN A 91 15.37 -12.45 0.58
C ASN A 91 15.90 -11.05 0.90
N ASN A 92 15.13 -10.00 0.56
CA ASN A 92 15.52 -8.61 0.84
C ASN A 92 15.68 -8.34 2.34
N VAL A 93 14.79 -8.87 3.18
CA VAL A 93 14.92 -8.77 4.65
C VAL A 93 16.20 -9.47 5.11
N ARG A 94 16.48 -10.69 4.63
CA ARG A 94 17.72 -11.41 4.97
C ARG A 94 18.97 -10.64 4.55
N THR A 95 18.99 -10.10 3.32
CA THR A 95 20.10 -9.29 2.83
C THR A 95 20.29 -8.02 3.65
N ALA A 96 19.20 -7.35 4.04
CA ALA A 96 19.26 -6.19 4.91
C ALA A 96 19.86 -6.55 6.28
N MET A 97 19.41 -7.63 6.92
CA MET A 97 19.96 -8.10 8.19
C MET A 97 21.46 -8.38 8.10
N GLN A 98 21.89 -9.08 7.06
CA GLN A 98 23.32 -9.37 6.80
C GLN A 98 24.14 -8.09 6.66
N ARG A 99 23.64 -7.10 5.90
CA ARG A 99 24.34 -5.81 5.71
C ARG A 99 24.50 -5.02 7.01
N PHE A 100 23.58 -5.19 7.96
CA PHE A 100 23.62 -4.55 9.26
C PHE A 100 24.21 -5.45 10.37
N ASN A 101 24.86 -6.57 10.01
CA ASN A 101 25.44 -7.53 10.95
C ASN A 101 24.45 -7.99 12.04
N GLN A 102 23.17 -8.10 11.70
CA GLN A 102 22.14 -8.58 12.62
C GLN A 102 22.00 -10.10 12.47
N THR A 103 22.40 -10.83 13.51
CA THR A 103 22.08 -12.26 13.67
C THR A 103 20.69 -12.37 14.27
N GLY A 104 19.91 -13.37 13.83
CA GLY A 104 18.49 -13.51 14.15
C GLY A 104 18.16 -13.85 15.60
N ASP A 105 18.82 -13.27 16.59
CA ASP A 105 18.43 -13.37 18.00
C ASP A 105 17.42 -12.28 18.36
N ILE A 106 16.29 -12.76 18.86
CA ILE A 106 14.95 -12.22 18.65
C ILE A 106 14.46 -11.59 19.94
N GLU A 107 14.75 -10.31 20.15
CA GLU A 107 13.85 -9.47 20.97
C GLU A 107 14.00 -7.98 20.62
N PHE A 108 15.21 -7.53 20.28
CA PHE A 108 15.51 -6.11 20.07
C PHE A 108 15.81 -5.68 18.62
N GLY A 109 15.79 -6.61 17.65
CA GLY A 109 16.23 -6.38 16.26
C GLY A 109 15.24 -6.76 15.15
N LYS A 110 13.94 -6.47 15.31
CA LYS A 110 12.94 -6.79 14.27
C LYS A 110 13.05 -5.79 13.10
N GLN A 111 13.69 -6.21 12.01
CA GLN A 111 13.68 -5.42 10.77
C GLN A 111 12.35 -5.59 10.04
N THR A 112 11.77 -4.45 9.66
CA THR A 112 10.57 -4.37 8.82
C THR A 112 10.95 -3.66 7.54
N LEU A 113 10.75 -4.32 6.40
CA LEU A 113 10.81 -3.66 5.09
C LEU A 113 9.40 -3.24 4.69
N ARG A 114 9.22 -1.93 4.50
CA ARG A 114 7.99 -1.35 3.94
C ARG A 114 8.26 -0.78 2.56
N HIS A 115 7.51 -1.22 1.56
CA HIS A 115 7.52 -0.64 0.23
C HIS A 115 6.13 -0.10 -0.11
N ILE A 116 6.08 1.08 -0.72
CA ILE A 116 4.83 1.69 -1.19
C ILE A 116 4.92 1.83 -2.71
N THR A 117 4.01 1.17 -3.41
CA THR A 117 3.83 1.37 -4.84
C THR A 117 2.61 2.26 -5.06
N LYS A 118 2.82 3.43 -5.66
CA LYS A 118 1.74 4.26 -6.21
C LYS A 118 1.58 3.86 -7.68
N VAL A 119 0.40 3.38 -8.06
CA VAL A 119 0.09 3.10 -9.46
C VAL A 119 -0.62 4.34 -10.01
N PRO A 120 -0.02 5.11 -10.95
CA PRO A 120 -0.72 6.21 -11.58
C PRO A 120 -1.77 5.62 -12.53
N GLU A 121 -3.04 5.97 -12.27
CA GLU A 121 -4.16 5.92 -13.21
C GLU A 121 -4.41 4.58 -13.93
N TYR A 122 -5.25 3.73 -13.31
CA TYR A 122 -6.05 2.75 -14.07
C TYR A 122 -7.40 2.38 -13.41
N TYR A 123 -7.88 3.21 -12.49
CA TYR A 123 -8.99 2.83 -11.61
C TYR A 123 -10.03 3.93 -11.38
N ASP A 124 -10.49 4.56 -12.46
CA ASP A 124 -11.72 5.39 -12.46
C ASP A 124 -13.00 4.58 -12.19
N ARG A 125 -12.88 3.27 -11.94
CA ARG A 125 -13.98 2.34 -11.66
C ARG A 125 -14.28 2.20 -10.16
N PHE A 126 -13.50 2.83 -9.29
CA PHE A 126 -13.68 2.74 -7.84
C PHE A 126 -14.23 4.07 -7.28
N PRO A 127 -15.18 4.00 -6.35
CA PRO A 127 -15.90 5.17 -5.83
C PRO A 127 -15.06 6.05 -4.91
#